data_AF-A0A9E4J139-F1
#
_entry.id   AF-A0A9E4J139-F1
#
_cell.length_a   1.000
_cell.length_b   1.000
_cell.length_c   1.000
_cell.angle_alpha   90.00
_cell.angle_beta   90.00
_cell.angle_gamma   90.00
#
_symmetry.space_group_name_H-M   'P 1'
#
loop_
_entity.id
_entity.type
_entity.pdbx_description
1 polymer ?
#
loop_
_entity_poly.entity_id
_entity_poly.type
_entity_poly.pdbx_seq_one_letter_code
_entity_poly.pdbx_strand_id
1 'polypeptide(L)'
;MKTTVEIHDVLLERARRRAKETGQPLRAVIEDGLRDLLAKPLPTAKYKMKDLSYGDPNDPDPLAQYSWEEIRDFIYEDRERRQVSPLDRHRHEHPRLRSPQREPGSRRGS
;
A
#
# COMPACT_ATOMS: atom_id res chain seq x y z
N MET A 1 45.53 -0.35 9.07
CA MET A 1 45.74 -1.56 8.23
C MET A 1 45.53 -1.17 6.77
N LYS A 2 46.07 -1.92 5.79
CA LYS A 2 45.71 -1.73 4.38
C LYS A 2 44.60 -2.71 4.03
N THR A 3 43.50 -2.20 3.49
CA THR A 3 42.33 -2.98 3.08
C THR A 3 41.97 -2.59 1.67
N THR A 4 41.65 -3.57 0.83
CA THR A 4 41.12 -3.35 -0.52
C THR A 4 39.61 -3.51 -0.46
N VAL A 5 38.87 -2.54 -0.99
CA VAL A 5 37.41 -2.53 -1.05
C VAL A 5 36.98 -2.18 -2.46
N GLU A 6 35.92 -2.81 -2.94
CA GLU A 6 35.31 -2.45 -4.21
C GLU A 6 34.34 -1.28 -4.00
N ILE A 7 34.52 -0.20 -4.75
CA ILE A 7 33.73 1.03 -4.64
C ILE A 7 33.31 1.43 -6.04
N HIS A 8 32.04 1.79 -6.21
CA HIS A 8 31.53 2.32 -7.48
C HIS A 8 32.29 3.60 -7.89
N ASP A 9 32.69 3.72 -9.15
CA ASP A 9 33.54 4.81 -9.65
C ASP A 9 32.99 6.20 -9.34
N VAL A 10 31.68 6.40 -9.54
CA VAL A 10 30.99 7.65 -9.20
C VAL A 10 31.19 8.05 -7.72
N LEU A 11 31.22 7.09 -6.80
CA LEU A 11 31.45 7.36 -5.37
C LEU A 11 32.92 7.68 -5.11
N LEU A 12 33.85 6.95 -5.75
CA LEU A 12 35.28 7.22 -5.66
C LEU A 12 35.63 8.64 -6.14
N GLU A 13 35.05 9.08 -7.27
CA GLU A 13 35.27 10.42 -7.80
C GLU A 13 34.73 11.52 -6.88
N ARG A 14 33.58 11.29 -6.23
CA ARG A 14 33.05 12.21 -5.22
C ARG A 14 33.98 12.30 -4.00
N ALA A 15 34.49 11.17 -3.52
CA ALA A 15 35.42 11.13 -2.41
C ALA A 15 36.75 11.83 -2.74
N ARG A 16 37.29 11.65 -3.96
CA ARG A 16 38.49 12.36 -4.45
C ARG A 16 38.28 13.87 -4.51
N ARG A 17 37.12 14.30 -4.99
CA ARG A 17 36.78 15.74 -5.05
C ARG A 17 36.73 16.33 -3.65
N ARG A 18 36.04 15.67 -2.73
CA ARG A 18 35.97 16.08 -1.33
C ARG A 18 37.35 16.18 -0.68
N ALA A 19 38.22 15.21 -0.92
CA ALA A 19 39.60 15.21 -0.44
C ALA A 19 40.40 16.42 -0.94
N LYS A 20 40.25 16.79 -2.24
CA LYS A 20 40.88 17.98 -2.81
C LYS A 20 40.35 19.27 -2.19
N GLU A 21 39.03 19.38 -2.01
CA GLU A 21 38.38 20.56 -1.43
C GLU A 21 38.78 20.77 0.04
N THR A 22 38.97 19.70 0.81
CA THR A 22 39.35 19.79 2.23
C THR A 22 40.86 19.78 2.47
N GLY A 23 41.67 19.58 1.43
CA GLY A 23 43.13 19.41 1.57
C GLY A 23 43.53 18.15 2.33
N GLN A 24 42.64 17.16 2.43
CA GLN A 24 42.90 15.92 3.15
C GLN A 24 43.26 14.77 2.19
N PRO A 25 44.02 13.76 2.65
CA PRO A 25 44.23 12.56 1.85
C PRO A 25 42.92 11.79 1.69
N LEU A 26 42.71 11.15 0.52
CA LEU A 26 41.52 10.34 0.24
C LEU A 26 41.23 9.30 1.33
N ARG A 27 42.28 8.71 1.90
CA ARG A 27 42.18 7.76 3.02
C ARG A 27 41.48 8.37 4.24
N ALA A 28 41.79 9.62 4.60
CA ALA A 28 41.16 10.28 5.74
C ALA A 28 39.67 10.52 5.48
N VAL A 29 39.30 10.95 4.27
CA VAL A 29 37.89 11.11 3.88
C VAL A 29 37.11 9.80 3.99
N ILE A 30 37.72 8.68 3.59
CA ILE A 30 37.10 7.35 3.70
C ILE A 30 36.98 6.92 5.17
N GLU A 31 38.05 7.08 5.96
CA GLU A 31 38.05 6.69 7.37
C GLU A 31 37.07 7.52 8.20
N ASP A 32 36.98 8.82 7.96
CA ASP A 32 36.04 9.71 8.65
C ASP A 32 34.59 9.37 8.27
N GLY A 33 34.31 9.12 6.99
CA GLY A 33 32.98 8.68 6.56
C GLY A 33 32.54 7.36 7.20
N LEU A 34 33.46 6.41 7.35
CA LEU A 34 33.20 5.15 8.07
C LEU A 34 32.98 5.39 9.57
N ARG A 35 33.79 6.23 10.20
CA ARG A 35 33.65 6.57 11.62
C ARG A 35 32.30 7.22 11.90
N ASP A 36 31.91 8.18 11.08
CA ASP A 36 30.62 8.86 11.20
C ASP A 36 29.43 7.92 10.98
N LEU A 37 29.57 6.96 10.06
CA LEU A 37 28.54 5.93 9.85
C LEU A 37 28.41 5.01 11.07
N LEU A 38 29.52 4.56 11.64
CA LEU A 38 29.54 3.65 12.79
C LEU A 38 29.15 4.33 14.12
N ALA A 39 29.36 5.64 14.24
CA ALA A 39 28.94 6.41 15.40
C ALA A 39 27.43 6.67 15.44
N LYS A 40 26.73 6.53 14.32
CA LYS A 40 25.27 6.68 14.29
C LYS A 40 24.64 5.53 15.07
N PRO A 41 23.78 5.82 16.06
CA PRO A 41 23.02 4.76 16.72
C PRO A 41 22.20 4.03 15.64
N LEU A 42 22.30 2.70 15.63
CA LEU A 42 21.35 1.90 14.86
C LEU A 42 19.94 2.33 15.29
N PRO A 43 18.98 2.50 14.38
CA PRO A 43 17.61 2.81 14.77
C PRO A 43 17.08 1.67 15.66
N THR A 44 17.18 1.86 16.97
CA THR A 44 16.78 0.89 17.99
C THR A 44 15.30 0.99 18.35
N ALA A 45 14.56 1.91 17.76
CA ALA A 45 13.14 2.00 18.00
C ALA A 45 12.41 0.93 17.18
N LYS A 46 12.22 -0.25 17.78
CA LYS A 46 11.01 -1.03 17.47
C LYS A 46 9.85 -0.05 17.62
N TYR A 47 9.04 0.10 16.59
CA TYR A 47 7.85 0.95 16.64
C TYR A 47 7.02 0.56 17.87
N LYS A 48 6.88 1.49 18.82
CA LYS A 48 6.00 1.32 19.98
C LYS A 48 4.68 2.00 19.63
N MET A 49 3.64 1.19 19.41
CA MET A 49 2.29 1.71 19.17
C MET A 49 1.85 2.51 20.39
N LYS A 50 1.37 3.73 20.15
CA LYS A 50 0.76 4.53 21.21
C LYS A 50 -0.47 3.78 21.72
N ASP A 51 -0.62 3.70 23.03
CA ASP A 51 -1.87 3.21 23.60
C ASP A 51 -3.01 4.18 23.23
N LEU A 52 -3.92 3.67 22.41
CA LEU A 52 -5.11 4.36 21.91
C LEU A 52 -6.35 3.55 22.25
N SER A 53 -6.26 2.67 23.25
CA SER A 53 -7.40 1.93 23.78
C SER A 53 -8.45 2.91 24.33
N TYR A 54 -9.72 2.57 24.17
CA TYR A 54 -10.85 3.36 24.66
C TYR A 54 -11.66 2.50 25.62
N GLY A 55 -11.95 3.05 26.81
CA GLY A 55 -12.63 2.32 27.91
C GLY A 55 -11.67 1.86 29.02
N ASP A 56 -12.22 1.18 30.02
CA ASP A 56 -11.44 0.52 31.09
C ASP A 56 -11.13 -0.93 30.68
N PRO A 57 -9.86 -1.37 30.67
CA PRO A 57 -9.50 -2.76 30.37
C PRO A 57 -10.09 -3.80 31.32
N ASN A 58 -10.58 -3.39 32.49
CA ASN A 58 -11.18 -4.28 33.48
C ASN A 58 -12.71 -4.41 33.34
N ASP A 59 -13.33 -3.63 32.45
CA ASP A 59 -14.76 -3.76 32.20
C ASP A 59 -15.06 -5.05 31.43
N PRO A 60 -16.22 -5.69 31.68
CA PRO A 60 -16.68 -6.82 30.88
C PRO A 60 -16.79 -6.42 29.40
N ASP A 61 -16.30 -7.27 28.50
CA ASP A 61 -16.41 -7.03 27.05
C ASP A 61 -17.89 -7.01 26.62
N PRO A 62 -18.44 -5.86 26.22
CA PRO A 62 -19.85 -5.75 25.83
C PRO A 62 -20.16 -6.51 24.54
N LEU A 63 -19.14 -6.86 23.76
CA LEU A 63 -19.27 -7.60 22.50
C LEU A 63 -19.23 -9.12 22.69
N ALA A 64 -18.83 -9.61 23.87
CA ALA A 64 -18.67 -11.05 24.13
C ALA A 64 -19.97 -11.86 23.98
N GLN A 65 -21.13 -11.21 24.07
CA GLN A 65 -22.44 -11.84 23.91
C GLN A 65 -22.90 -11.98 22.45
N TYR A 66 -22.20 -11.37 21.49
CA TYR A 66 -22.60 -11.35 20.09
C TYR A 66 -21.70 -12.24 19.23
N SER A 67 -22.31 -12.88 18.23
CA SER A 67 -21.59 -13.51 17.12
C SER A 67 -20.94 -12.45 16.22
N TRP A 68 -19.96 -12.88 15.42
CA TRP A 68 -19.31 -12.00 14.47
C TRP A 68 -20.29 -11.46 13.42
N GLU A 69 -21.24 -12.29 12.99
CA GLU A 69 -22.29 -11.91 12.06
C GLU A 69 -23.15 -10.77 12.61
N GLU A 70 -23.60 -10.86 13.87
CA GLU A 70 -24.41 -9.82 14.53
C GLU A 70 -23.63 -8.50 14.68
N ILE A 71 -22.35 -8.57 15.09
CA ILE A 71 -21.48 -7.38 15.19
C ILE A 71 -21.32 -6.70 13.82
N ARG A 72 -21.07 -7.49 12.78
CA ARG A 72 -20.95 -6.99 11.41
C ARG A 72 -22.23 -6.30 10.97
N ASP A 73 -23.38 -6.91 11.23
CA ASP A 73 -24.67 -6.36 10.83
C ASP A 73 -24.93 -5.02 11.55
N PHE A 74 -24.64 -4.88 12.85
CA PHE A 74 -24.74 -3.59 13.54
C PHE A 74 -23.85 -2.48 12.95
N ILE A 75 -22.62 -2.82 12.55
CA ILE A 75 -21.67 -1.84 11.98
C ILE A 75 -22.14 -1.36 10.60
N TYR A 76 -22.79 -2.22 9.81
CA TYR A 76 -23.09 -1.95 8.40
C TYR A 76 -24.57 -1.69 8.09
N GLU A 77 -25.54 -2.11 8.92
CA GLU A 77 -26.98 -1.92 8.71
C GLU A 77 -27.38 -0.43 8.72
N ASP A 78 -26.72 0.42 9.52
CA ASP A 78 -27.01 1.86 9.57
C ASP A 78 -26.55 2.60 8.29
N ARG A 79 -25.77 1.92 7.43
CA ARG A 79 -25.31 2.44 6.13
C ARG A 79 -26.26 2.11 4.99
N GLU A 80 -27.01 1.02 5.09
CA GLU A 80 -28.02 0.61 4.09
C GLU A 80 -29.35 1.32 4.29
N ARG A 81 -29.78 1.57 5.55
CA ARG A 81 -31.03 2.32 5.81
C ARG A 81 -31.01 3.79 5.38
N ARG A 82 -29.83 4.41 5.21
CA ARG A 82 -29.69 5.78 4.70
C ARG A 82 -29.71 5.88 3.16
N GLN A 83 -29.71 4.76 2.42
CA GLN A 83 -29.56 4.76 0.96
C GLN A 83 -30.77 4.18 0.18
N VAL A 84 -31.94 4.04 0.79
CA VAL A 84 -33.17 3.78 0.03
C VAL A 84 -33.66 5.05 -0.66
N SER A 85 -33.13 5.31 -1.86
CA SER A 85 -33.68 6.27 -2.81
C SER A 85 -35.01 5.73 -3.37
N PRO A 86 -36.11 6.51 -3.43
CA PRO A 86 -37.44 6.03 -3.86
C PRO A 86 -37.59 5.53 -5.31
N LEU A 87 -36.51 5.34 -6.07
CA LEU A 87 -36.56 5.20 -7.53
C LEU A 87 -36.53 3.75 -8.08
N ASP A 88 -36.34 2.72 -7.25
CA ASP A 88 -36.21 1.33 -7.75
C ASP A 88 -37.53 0.56 -7.85
N ARG A 89 -38.68 1.24 -7.97
CA ARG A 89 -39.99 0.54 -7.98
C ARG A 89 -40.49 0.08 -9.36
N HIS A 90 -39.84 0.40 -10.48
CA HIS A 90 -40.37 0.00 -11.79
C HIS A 90 -39.28 -0.30 -12.83
N ARG A 91 -38.90 -1.58 -12.94
CA ARG A 91 -38.39 -2.12 -14.22
C ARG A 91 -38.46 -3.64 -14.29
N HIS A 92 -39.63 -4.18 -14.60
CA HIS A 92 -39.88 -5.35 -15.45
C HIS A 92 -41.36 -5.20 -15.83
N GLU A 93 -41.73 -4.91 -17.07
CA GLU A 93 -41.89 -5.86 -18.18
C GLU A 93 -42.02 -5.06 -19.50
N HIS A 94 -41.58 -5.60 -20.64
CA HIS A 94 -42.24 -5.45 -21.96
C HIS A 94 -41.49 -6.28 -23.04
N PRO A 95 -42.17 -6.65 -24.16
CA PRO A 95 -42.09 -7.99 -24.73
C PRO A 95 -41.29 -8.05 -26.04
N ARG A 96 -40.97 -9.29 -26.44
CA ARG A 96 -40.23 -9.64 -27.65
C ARG A 96 -40.98 -9.22 -28.92
N LEU A 97 -40.33 -8.43 -29.78
CA LEU A 97 -40.73 -8.25 -31.19
C LEU A 97 -39.77 -9.00 -32.10
N ARG A 98 -40.27 -10.11 -32.65
CA ARG A 98 -39.63 -10.90 -33.70
C ARG A 98 -39.89 -10.19 -35.04
N SER A 99 -38.83 -9.78 -35.73
CA SER A 99 -38.92 -9.25 -37.10
C SER A 99 -38.44 -10.30 -38.13
N PRO A 100 -38.92 -10.23 -39.39
CA PRO A 100 -39.04 -11.38 -40.27
C PRO A 100 -37.91 -11.53 -41.32
N GLN A 101 -37.93 -12.70 -41.96
CA GLN A 101 -37.06 -13.18 -43.05
C GLN A 101 -36.75 -12.17 -44.17
N ARG A 102 -35.51 -12.26 -44.69
CA ARG A 102 -35.20 -12.12 -46.12
C ARG A 102 -34.08 -13.09 -46.53
N GLU A 103 -34.44 -14.06 -47.35
CA GLU A 103 -33.56 -14.74 -48.32
C GLU A 103 -33.17 -13.74 -49.44
N PRO A 104 -31.97 -13.87 -50.05
CA PRO A 104 -31.94 -14.57 -51.35
C PRO A 104 -30.64 -15.35 -51.66
N GLY A 105 -30.81 -16.60 -52.09
CA GLY A 105 -30.50 -17.03 -53.46
C GLY A 105 -29.08 -16.89 -54.05
N SER A 106 -28.37 -18.04 -54.06
CA SER A 106 -27.74 -18.69 -55.24
C SER A 106 -26.59 -18.02 -56.03
N ARG A 107 -25.38 -18.60 -55.94
CA ARG A 107 -24.64 -19.27 -57.04
C ARG A 107 -23.15 -19.50 -56.68
N ARG A 108 -22.72 -20.77 -56.63
CA ARG A 108 -21.44 -21.23 -57.22
C ARG A 108 -21.31 -22.77 -57.26
N GLY A 109 -20.96 -23.26 -58.44
CA GLY A 109 -20.64 -24.64 -58.83
C GLY A 109 -20.76 -24.67 -60.36
N SER A 110 -19.78 -25.04 -61.18
CA SER A 110 -18.46 -25.67 -61.01
C SER A 110 -17.49 -25.07 -62.03
#